data_AF-A0AAZ3PAE0-F1
#
_entry.id   AF-A0AAZ3PAE0-F1
#
_cell.length_a   1.000
_cell.length_b   1.000
_cell.length_c   1.000
_cell.angle_alpha   90.00
_cell.angle_beta   90.00
_cell.angle_gamma   90.00
#
_symmetry.space_group_name_H-M   'P 1'
#
loop_
_entity.id
_entity.type
_entity.pdbx_description
1 polymer ?
#
loop_
_entity_poly.entity_id
_entity_poly.type
_entity_poly.pdbx_seq_one_letter_code
_entity_poly.pdbx_strand_id
1 'polypeptide(L)'
;MKLFSLSVLYKGTTKSNLLKAAFDLSSFSFFQKSSVQEFMTFTSDLIVQRSSIGSRASVKEQEYLCHVYVRNDSLGAVVIADGEYPSRVCFTLLDKVLEEFSRQVSSIDWPSGSPDTVHYTALDSYLAKYQNPREADAMSKVQAELDETKIILHNTMESLLERGEKLDDLVQKSEHLGNQSKAFYKTARKQNSCCEVM
;
A
#
# COMPACT_ATOMS: atom_id res chain seq x y z
N MET A 1 -3.28 13.81 -9.66
CA MET A 1 -2.05 13.41 -8.93
C MET A 1 -2.28 13.50 -7.44
N LYS A 2 -2.40 12.35 -6.75
CA LYS A 2 -2.67 12.29 -5.31
C LYS A 2 -2.14 11.00 -4.69
N LEU A 3 -1.62 11.08 -3.47
CA LEU A 3 -1.35 9.92 -2.62
C LEU A 3 -2.53 9.70 -1.67
N PHE A 4 -3.00 8.47 -1.54
CA PHE A 4 -4.15 8.13 -0.70
C PHE A 4 -3.76 7.44 0.60
N SER A 5 -2.75 6.57 0.58
CA SER A 5 -2.26 5.92 1.78
C SER A 5 -0.77 5.66 1.70
N LEU A 6 -0.13 5.64 2.86
CA LEU A 6 1.25 5.24 3.05
C LEU A 6 1.30 4.34 4.28
N SER A 7 1.84 3.13 4.15
CA SER A 7 1.85 2.14 5.22
C SER A 7 3.21 1.43 5.31
N VAL A 8 3.57 1.04 6.54
CA VAL A 8 4.76 0.25 6.87
C VAL A 8 4.29 -1.06 7.50
N LEU A 9 4.76 -2.17 6.97
CA LEU A 9 4.37 -3.52 7.36
C LEU A 9 5.60 -4.38 7.58
N TYR A 10 5.52 -5.34 8.49
CA TYR A 10 6.50 -6.41 8.61
C TYR A 10 5.98 -7.65 7.89
N LYS A 11 6.75 -8.18 6.93
CA LYS A 11 6.42 -9.42 6.22
C LYS A 11 6.87 -10.63 7.04
N GLY A 12 5.94 -11.22 7.80
CA GLY A 12 6.17 -12.51 8.44
C GLY A 12 6.07 -13.68 7.45
N THR A 13 6.30 -14.90 7.94
CA THR A 13 6.27 -16.12 7.11
C THR A 13 4.85 -16.46 6.63
N THR A 14 3.84 -16.23 7.48
CA THR A 14 2.44 -16.63 7.22
C THR A 14 1.47 -15.45 7.14
N LYS A 15 1.83 -14.32 7.73
CA LYS A 15 1.04 -13.08 7.75
C LYS A 15 1.96 -11.88 7.75
N SER A 16 1.47 -10.72 7.33
CA SER A 16 2.11 -9.45 7.65
C SER A 16 1.52 -8.82 8.89
N ASN A 17 2.32 -7.98 9.55
CA ASN A 17 1.87 -7.12 10.62
C ASN A 17 1.88 -5.68 10.13
N LEU A 18 0.75 -4.99 10.23
CA LEU A 18 0.71 -3.56 10.01
C LEU A 18 1.40 -2.85 11.18
N LEU A 19 2.50 -2.15 10.93
CA LEU A 19 3.23 -1.43 11.97
C LEU A 19 2.72 0.00 12.10
N LYS A 20 2.51 0.69 10.97
CA LYS A 20 1.93 2.04 10.96
C LYS A 20 1.32 2.35 9.61
N ALA A 21 0.31 3.21 9.58
CA ALA A 21 -0.31 3.71 8.36
C ALA A 21 -0.77 5.15 8.52
N ALA A 22 -0.72 5.89 7.41
CA ALA A 22 -1.26 7.23 7.24
C ALA A 22 -2.16 7.26 6.01
N PHE A 23 -3.22 8.07 6.05
CA PHE A 23 -4.24 8.12 5.01
C PHE A 23 -4.66 9.56 4.69
N ASP A 24 -4.80 9.88 3.40
CA ASP A 24 -5.47 11.10 2.91
C ASP A 24 -6.72 10.69 2.14
N LEU A 25 -7.85 10.75 2.86
CA LEU A 25 -9.15 10.39 2.34
C LEU A 25 -10.02 11.62 2.02
N SER A 26 -9.41 12.80 1.90
CA SER A 26 -10.14 14.07 1.72
C SER A 26 -10.97 14.13 0.43
N SER A 27 -10.59 13.35 -0.59
CA SER A 27 -11.27 13.24 -1.89
C SER A 27 -12.46 12.29 -1.88
N PHE A 28 -12.63 11.48 -0.84
CA PHE A 28 -13.74 10.53 -0.73
C PHE A 28 -14.91 11.12 0.07
N SER A 29 -16.12 10.70 -0.26
CA SER A 29 -17.33 11.07 0.49
C SER A 29 -17.19 10.65 1.95
N PHE A 30 -17.66 11.49 2.88
CA PHE A 30 -17.55 11.26 4.33
C PHE A 30 -18.01 9.84 4.75
N PHE A 31 -19.13 9.37 4.20
CA PHE A 31 -19.70 8.05 4.51
C PHE A 31 -18.91 6.85 3.96
N GLN A 32 -17.99 7.08 3.03
CA GLN A 32 -17.17 6.03 2.40
C GLN A 32 -15.78 5.93 3.02
N LYS A 33 -15.29 6.99 3.69
CA LYS A 33 -13.90 7.08 4.18
C LYS A 33 -13.48 5.87 5.02
N SER A 34 -14.33 5.43 5.96
CA SER A 34 -14.05 4.26 6.79
C SER A 34 -13.80 3.01 5.95
N SER A 35 -14.69 2.71 5.01
CA SER A 35 -14.54 1.54 4.15
C SER A 35 -13.35 1.65 3.21
N VAL A 36 -13.08 2.83 2.67
CA VAL A 36 -11.91 3.07 1.82
C VAL A 36 -10.61 2.84 2.60
N GLN A 37 -10.53 3.32 3.84
CA GLN A 37 -9.37 3.10 4.71
C GLN A 37 -9.10 1.62 4.98
N GLU A 38 -10.17 0.87 5.31
CA GLU A 38 -10.09 -0.58 5.53
C GLU A 38 -9.62 -1.31 4.26
N PHE A 39 -10.13 -0.92 3.08
CA PHE A 39 -9.69 -1.49 1.80
C PHE A 39 -8.24 -1.18 1.46
N MET A 40 -7.78 0.05 1.69
CA MET A 40 -6.37 0.43 1.49
C MET A 40 -5.44 -0.37 2.43
N THR A 41 -5.89 -0.61 3.65
CA THR A 41 -5.17 -1.43 4.64
C THR A 41 -5.10 -2.89 4.19
N PHE A 42 -6.23 -3.49 3.84
CA PHE A 42 -6.31 -4.85 3.30
C PHE A 42 -5.46 -5.02 2.03
N THR A 43 -5.52 -4.05 1.12
CA THR A 43 -4.74 -4.07 -0.12
C THR A 43 -3.25 -4.01 0.16
N SER A 44 -2.82 -3.14 1.08
CA SER A 44 -1.41 -3.04 1.48
C SER A 44 -0.90 -4.36 2.08
N ASP A 45 -1.69 -4.98 2.95
CA ASP A 45 -1.40 -6.27 3.57
C ASP A 45 -1.26 -7.38 2.51
N LEU A 46 -2.26 -7.51 1.62
CA LEU A 46 -2.25 -8.51 0.56
C LEU A 46 -1.03 -8.35 -0.36
N ILE A 47 -0.73 -7.13 -0.82
CA ILE A 47 0.41 -6.87 -1.71
C ILE A 47 1.73 -7.26 -1.03
N VAL A 48 1.93 -6.92 0.25
CA VAL A 48 3.16 -7.30 0.98
C VAL A 48 3.25 -8.81 1.15
N GLN A 49 2.15 -9.51 1.42
CA GLN A 49 2.14 -10.97 1.52
C GLN A 49 2.52 -11.65 0.20
N ARG A 50 2.07 -11.12 -0.93
CA ARG A 50 2.33 -11.71 -2.26
C ARG A 50 3.65 -11.27 -2.89
N SER A 51 4.24 -10.17 -2.43
CA SER A 51 5.53 -9.69 -2.93
C SER A 51 6.70 -10.49 -2.36
N SER A 52 7.73 -10.75 -3.18
CA SER A 52 8.96 -11.40 -2.71
C SER A 52 9.80 -10.46 -1.83
N ILE A 53 10.54 -11.02 -0.88
CA ILE A 53 11.55 -10.27 -0.11
C ILE A 53 12.63 -9.74 -1.07
N GLY A 54 13.08 -8.51 -0.85
CA GLY A 54 14.08 -7.85 -1.70
C GLY A 54 13.55 -7.36 -3.04
N SER A 55 12.22 -7.26 -3.22
CA SER A 55 11.59 -6.88 -4.49
C SER A 55 10.84 -5.55 -4.41
N ARG A 56 10.76 -4.88 -5.58
CA ARG A 56 9.93 -3.71 -5.81
C ARG A 56 8.88 -4.05 -6.86
N ALA A 57 7.63 -3.71 -6.60
CA ALA A 57 6.54 -3.96 -7.53
C ALA A 57 5.54 -2.79 -7.55
N SER A 58 4.81 -2.69 -8.66
CA SER A 58 3.65 -1.81 -8.81
C SER A 58 2.46 -2.67 -9.23
N VAL A 59 1.33 -2.48 -8.56
CA VAL A 59 0.08 -3.19 -8.83
C VAL A 59 -0.94 -2.16 -9.26
N LYS A 60 -1.35 -2.24 -10.52
CA LYS A 60 -2.41 -1.39 -11.06
C LYS A 60 -3.76 -2.00 -10.70
N GLU A 61 -4.69 -1.17 -10.26
CA GLU A 61 -6.08 -1.55 -10.04
C GLU A 61 -6.96 -0.37 -10.48
N GLN A 62 -7.60 -0.50 -11.64
CA GLN A 62 -8.36 0.59 -12.28
C GLN A 62 -7.51 1.86 -12.48
N GLU A 63 -7.92 2.97 -11.86
CA GLU A 63 -7.25 4.28 -11.87
C GLU A 63 -6.19 4.43 -10.75
N TYR A 64 -6.07 3.44 -9.88
CA TYR A 64 -5.15 3.43 -8.74
C TYR A 64 -3.89 2.63 -9.07
N LEU A 65 -2.77 3.05 -8.48
CA LEU A 65 -1.50 2.37 -8.56
C LEU A 65 -0.93 2.18 -7.15
N CYS A 66 -0.68 0.93 -6.79
CA CYS A 66 -0.11 0.55 -5.51
C CYS A 66 1.36 0.20 -5.71
N HIS A 67 2.26 0.99 -5.14
CA HIS A 67 3.70 0.70 -5.17
C HIS A 67 4.12 0.05 -3.86
N VAL A 68 4.89 -1.03 -3.97
CA VAL A 68 5.40 -1.78 -2.82
C VAL A 68 6.91 -1.94 -2.93
N TYR A 69 7.58 -1.81 -1.79
CA TYR A 69 8.95 -2.23 -1.61
C TYR A 69 9.05 -3.11 -0.37
N VAL A 70 9.52 -4.35 -0.54
CA VAL A 70 9.86 -5.26 0.56
C VAL A 70 11.38 -5.41 0.60
N ARG A 71 12.00 -4.96 1.69
CA ARG A 71 13.44 -5.06 1.94
C ARG A 71 13.87 -6.50 2.27
N ASN A 72 15.18 -6.74 2.26
CA ASN A 72 15.79 -8.03 2.60
C ASN A 72 15.60 -8.45 4.06
N ASP A 73 15.33 -7.50 4.96
CA ASP A 73 15.04 -7.71 6.38
C ASP A 73 13.53 -7.84 6.65
N SER A 74 12.74 -8.13 5.62
CA SER A 74 11.28 -8.29 5.67
C SER A 74 10.49 -7.03 6.06
N LEU A 75 11.13 -5.87 6.17
CA LEU A 75 10.42 -4.61 6.33
C LEU A 75 9.86 -4.17 4.96
N GLY A 76 8.54 -3.99 4.90
CA GLY A 76 7.83 -3.58 3.70
C GLY A 76 7.12 -2.25 3.87
N ALA A 77 6.99 -1.49 2.78
CA ALA A 77 6.14 -0.33 2.74
C ALA A 77 5.31 -0.31 1.46
N VAL A 78 4.10 0.22 1.56
CA VAL A 78 3.16 0.37 0.45
C VAL A 78 2.70 1.82 0.38
N VAL A 79 2.65 2.37 -0.82
CA VAL A 79 2.00 3.65 -1.12
C VAL A 79 0.93 3.42 -2.19
N ILE A 80 -0.28 3.90 -1.93
CA ILE A 80 -1.39 3.86 -2.89
C ILE A 80 -1.58 5.27 -3.43
N ALA A 81 -1.49 5.40 -4.74
CA ALA A 81 -1.59 6.66 -5.46
C ALA A 81 -2.59 6.55 -6.61
N ASP A 82 -2.91 7.68 -7.22
CA ASP A 82 -3.51 7.67 -8.55
C ASP A 82 -2.49 7.27 -9.62
N GLY A 83 -2.96 6.74 -10.74
CA GLY A 83 -2.11 6.25 -11.83
C GLY A 83 -1.30 7.35 -12.53
N GLU A 84 -1.62 8.61 -12.29
CA GLU A 84 -0.87 9.76 -12.81
C GLU A 84 0.30 10.16 -11.90
N TYR A 85 0.32 9.73 -10.63
CA TYR A 85 1.41 10.05 -9.72
C TYR A 85 2.73 9.40 -10.19
N PRO A 86 3.89 10.08 -10.16
CA PRO A 86 5.09 9.55 -10.77
C PRO A 86 5.64 8.40 -9.91
N SER A 87 5.68 7.18 -10.46
CA SER A 87 6.16 5.98 -9.77
C SER A 87 7.53 6.14 -9.12
N ARG A 88 8.42 6.88 -9.78
CA ARG A 88 9.77 7.21 -9.28
C ARG A 88 9.73 7.92 -7.93
N VAL A 89 8.81 8.88 -7.77
CA VAL A 89 8.63 9.63 -6.52
C VAL A 89 8.04 8.72 -5.44
N CYS A 90 7.13 7.80 -5.81
CA CYS A 90 6.62 6.77 -4.89
C CYS A 90 7.74 5.89 -4.33
N PHE A 91 8.61 5.32 -5.17
CA PHE A 91 9.70 4.47 -4.69
C PHE A 91 10.72 5.25 -3.85
N THR A 92 11.02 6.49 -4.23
CA THR A 92 11.85 7.40 -3.42
C THR A 92 11.24 7.63 -2.03
N LEU A 93 9.91 7.80 -1.95
CA LEU A 93 9.20 7.93 -0.68
C LEU A 93 9.32 6.65 0.16
N LEU A 94 9.08 5.49 -0.46
CA LEU A 94 9.17 4.18 0.23
C LEU A 94 10.56 3.94 0.82
N ASP A 95 11.63 4.21 0.06
CA ASP A 95 13.01 4.03 0.55
C ASP A 95 13.28 4.88 1.80
N LYS A 96 12.91 6.17 1.76
CA LYS A 96 13.13 7.11 2.88
C LYS A 96 12.35 6.73 4.12
N VAL A 97 11.08 6.36 3.94
CA VAL A 97 10.20 5.95 5.05
C VAL A 97 10.74 4.68 5.70
N LEU A 98 11.17 3.70 4.90
CA LEU A 98 11.73 2.46 5.43
C LEU A 98 13.07 2.68 6.14
N GLU A 99 13.93 3.54 5.59
CA GLU A 99 15.20 3.91 6.23
C GLU A 99 14.96 4.58 7.58
N GLU A 100 14.14 5.64 7.62
CA GLU A 100 13.86 6.39 8.84
C GLU A 100 13.12 5.55 9.89
N PHE A 101 12.13 4.77 9.46
CA PHE A 101 11.41 3.87 10.37
C PHE A 101 12.37 2.89 11.05
N SER A 102 13.29 2.28 10.29
CA SER A 102 14.27 1.32 10.85
C SER A 102 15.30 1.96 11.79
N ARG A 103 15.46 3.28 11.78
CA ARG A 103 16.30 4.01 12.75
C ARG A 103 15.56 4.31 14.05
N GLN A 104 14.24 4.43 14.02
CA GLN A 104 13.42 4.79 15.18
C GLN A 104 12.80 3.59 15.88
N VAL A 105 12.45 2.54 15.13
CA VAL A 105 11.75 1.35 15.63
C VAL A 105 12.65 0.14 15.46
N SER A 106 13.02 -0.50 16.57
CA SER A 106 13.92 -1.65 16.59
C SER A 106 13.33 -2.84 15.83
N SER A 107 14.17 -3.58 15.12
CA SER A 107 13.75 -4.76 14.35
C SER A 107 13.23 -5.91 15.20
N ILE A 108 13.52 -5.91 16.51
CA ILE A 108 12.97 -6.88 17.45
C ILE A 108 11.46 -6.69 17.68
N ASP A 109 10.94 -5.48 17.47
CA ASP A 109 9.55 -5.12 17.74
C ASP A 109 8.64 -5.35 16.52
N TRP A 110 9.21 -5.45 15.31
CA TRP A 110 8.43 -5.60 14.08
C TRP A 110 7.56 -6.88 14.01
N PRO A 111 8.02 -8.06 14.48
CA PRO A 111 7.22 -9.29 14.41
C PRO A 111 6.00 -9.33 15.34
N SER A 112 5.92 -8.45 16.34
CA SER A 112 4.78 -8.33 17.28
C SER A 112 4.14 -6.92 17.27
N GLY A 113 4.67 -6.02 16.44
CA GLY A 113 4.22 -4.64 16.35
C GLY A 113 2.81 -4.49 15.79
N SER A 114 2.13 -3.45 16.24
CA SER A 114 0.84 -3.00 15.75
C SER A 114 0.82 -1.47 15.66
N PRO A 115 -0.19 -0.86 15.01
CA PRO A 115 -0.32 0.59 14.96
C PRO A 115 -0.38 1.26 16.33
N ASP A 116 -0.84 0.54 17.36
CA ASP A 116 -0.99 1.05 18.72
C ASP A 116 0.31 0.94 19.54
N THR A 117 1.14 -0.07 19.26
CA THR A 117 2.39 -0.31 20.01
C THR A 117 3.59 0.38 19.36
N VAL A 118 3.56 0.60 18.05
CA VAL A 118 4.64 1.23 17.30
C VAL A 118 4.53 2.76 17.36
N HIS A 119 5.48 3.37 18.04
CA HIS A 119 5.63 4.82 18.16
C HIS A 119 6.43 5.39 16.99
N TYR A 120 5.74 5.67 15.88
CA TYR A 120 6.28 6.37 14.72
C TYR A 120 5.24 7.38 14.21
N THR A 121 5.59 8.66 14.20
CA THR A 121 4.64 9.77 13.91
C THR A 121 4.95 10.51 12.62
N ALA A 122 6.08 10.21 11.96
CA ALA A 122 6.51 10.94 10.76
C ALA A 122 5.68 10.58 9.51
N LEU A 123 4.94 9.47 9.52
CA LEU A 123 4.25 8.93 8.34
C LEU A 123 3.22 9.89 7.75
N ASP A 124 2.41 10.55 8.58
CA ASP A 124 1.44 11.56 8.16
C ASP A 124 2.12 12.78 7.53
N SER A 125 3.25 13.20 8.09
CA SER A 125 4.04 14.32 7.57
C SER A 125 4.65 13.99 6.20
N TYR A 126 5.13 12.77 6.02
CA TYR A 126 5.61 12.27 4.74
C TYR A 126 4.50 12.23 3.69
N LEU A 127 3.34 11.67 4.05
CA LEU A 127 2.19 11.59 3.14
C LEU A 127 1.74 12.99 2.71
N ALA A 128 1.65 13.95 3.63
CA ALA A 128 1.26 15.33 3.34
C ALA A 128 2.29 16.06 2.46
N LYS A 129 3.58 15.97 2.80
CA LYS A 129 4.66 16.60 2.03
C LYS A 129 4.74 16.08 0.60
N TYR A 130 4.54 14.78 0.42
CA TYR A 130 4.60 14.14 -0.89
C TYR A 130 3.31 14.27 -1.69
N GLN A 131 2.27 14.98 -1.21
CA GLN A 131 1.16 15.37 -2.10
C GLN A 131 1.63 16.28 -3.25
N ASN A 132 2.75 17.00 -3.06
CA ASN A 132 3.40 17.76 -4.12
C ASN A 132 4.69 17.05 -4.59
N PRO A 133 4.67 16.36 -5.75
CA PRO A 133 5.84 15.63 -6.25
C PRO A 133 7.11 16.50 -6.42
N ARG A 134 6.95 17.81 -6.67
CA ARG A 134 8.08 18.73 -6.88
C ARG A 134 8.87 18.98 -5.60
N GLU A 135 8.23 18.87 -4.44
CA GLU A 135 8.90 19.02 -3.14
C GLU A 135 9.70 17.77 -2.75
N ALA A 136 9.48 16.66 -3.45
CA ALA A 136 10.26 15.43 -3.29
C ALA A 136 11.57 15.43 -4.11
N ASP A 137 11.60 16.15 -5.23
CA ASP A 137 12.65 16.13 -6.26
C ASP A 137 13.99 16.76 -5.83
N ALA A 138 14.05 17.46 -4.69
CA ALA A 138 15.29 18.01 -4.14
C ALA A 138 16.29 16.93 -3.64
N MET A 139 15.99 15.64 -3.83
CA MET A 139 16.77 14.50 -3.35
C MET A 139 17.43 13.73 -4.51
N SER A 140 18.32 14.38 -5.24
CA SER A 140 18.95 13.85 -6.45
C SER A 140 19.88 12.62 -6.25
N LYS A 141 20.16 12.18 -5.01
CA LYS A 141 21.05 11.04 -4.74
C LYS A 141 20.37 9.67 -4.80
N VAL A 142 19.12 9.56 -4.36
CA VAL A 142 18.31 8.32 -4.48
C VAL A 142 17.97 8.04 -5.96
N GLN A 143 18.06 9.08 -6.79
CA GLN A 143 17.69 9.06 -8.19
C GLN A 143 18.47 8.06 -9.06
N ALA A 144 19.75 7.83 -8.76
CA ALA A 144 20.61 6.94 -9.56
C ALA A 144 20.35 5.45 -9.28
N GLU A 145 20.05 5.08 -8.02
CA GLU A 145 19.86 3.67 -7.61
C GLU A 145 18.51 3.10 -8.09
N LEU A 146 17.48 3.96 -8.20
CA LEU A 146 16.17 3.54 -8.69
C LEU A 146 16.16 3.22 -10.19
N ASP A 147 17.02 3.87 -10.99
CA ASP A 147 17.05 3.68 -12.44
C ASP A 147 17.67 2.31 -12.84
N GLU A 148 18.46 1.69 -11.96
CA GLU A 148 19.01 0.34 -12.17
C GLU A 148 18.12 -0.78 -11.59
N THR A 149 17.12 -0.43 -10.77
CA THR A 149 16.29 -1.42 -10.07
C THR A 149 15.13 -1.87 -10.93
N LYS A 150 15.03 -3.19 -11.16
CA LYS A 150 13.86 -3.79 -11.85
C LYS A 150 12.61 -3.68 -10.98
N ILE A 151 11.60 -2.96 -11.49
CA ILE A 151 10.27 -2.87 -10.88
C ILE A 151 9.35 -3.87 -11.59
N ILE A 152 8.75 -4.79 -10.83
CA ILE A 152 7.77 -5.74 -11.35
C ILE A 152 6.42 -5.01 -11.52
N LEU A 153 5.77 -5.17 -12.68
CA LEU A 153 4.46 -4.57 -12.94
C LEU A 153 3.37 -5.65 -12.99
N HIS A 154 2.37 -5.46 -12.15
CA HIS A 154 1.14 -6.24 -12.10
C HIS A 154 -0.01 -5.39 -12.64
N ASN A 155 -0.72 -5.90 -13.65
CA ASN A 155 -1.79 -5.13 -14.30
C ASN A 155 -3.09 -5.07 -13.49
N THR A 156 -3.32 -6.08 -12.64
CA THR A 156 -4.49 -6.19 -11.76
C THR A 156 -4.10 -6.88 -10.46
N MET A 157 -4.92 -6.70 -9.41
CA MET A 157 -4.76 -7.42 -8.14
C MET A 157 -4.80 -8.94 -8.32
N GLU A 158 -5.60 -9.46 -9.25
CA GLU A 158 -5.69 -10.91 -9.51
C GLU A 158 -4.36 -11.53 -9.94
N SER A 159 -3.46 -10.74 -10.55
CA SER A 159 -2.14 -11.25 -10.96
C SER A 159 -1.21 -11.56 -9.78
N LEU A 160 -1.55 -11.13 -8.56
CA LEU A 160 -0.86 -11.51 -7.33
C LEU A 160 -1.42 -12.79 -6.68
N LEU A 161 -2.58 -13.27 -7.13
CA LEU A 161 -3.29 -14.38 -6.51
C LEU A 161 -2.80 -15.73 -7.04
N GLU A 162 -2.96 -16.76 -6.22
CA GLU A 162 -2.65 -18.12 -6.64
C GLU A 162 -3.72 -18.68 -7.60
N ARG A 163 -3.33 -19.69 -8.39
CA ARG A 163 -4.27 -20.33 -9.31
C ARG A 163 -5.45 -20.92 -8.55
N GLY A 164 -6.66 -20.43 -8.85
CA GLY A 164 -7.91 -20.87 -8.23
C GLY A 164 -8.33 -20.06 -7.02
N GLU A 165 -7.51 -19.10 -6.58
CA GLU A 165 -7.86 -18.12 -5.55
C GLU A 165 -8.69 -16.97 -6.14
N LYS A 166 -9.68 -16.48 -5.39
CA LYS A 166 -10.53 -15.35 -5.81
C LYS A 166 -10.40 -14.21 -4.82
N LEU A 167 -10.26 -12.99 -5.35
CA LEU A 167 -10.22 -11.77 -4.53
C LEU A 167 -11.46 -11.65 -3.63
N ASP A 168 -12.63 -12.02 -4.15
CA ASP A 168 -13.89 -12.00 -3.40
C ASP A 168 -13.83 -12.88 -2.14
N ASP A 169 -13.20 -14.05 -2.22
CA ASP A 169 -13.06 -14.97 -1.08
C ASP A 169 -12.11 -14.40 -0.03
N LEU A 170 -11.04 -13.73 -0.46
CA LEU A 170 -10.11 -13.03 0.42
C LEU A 170 -10.78 -11.85 1.14
N VAL A 171 -11.57 -11.07 0.41
CA VAL A 171 -12.37 -9.98 0.98
C VAL A 171 -13.34 -10.49 2.04
N GLN A 172 -14.04 -11.60 1.79
CA GLN A 172 -14.97 -12.17 2.78
C GLN A 172 -14.26 -12.69 4.03
N LYS A 173 -13.09 -13.31 3.88
CA LYS A 173 -12.29 -13.88 4.99
C LYS A 173 -11.47 -12.84 5.75
N SER A 174 -11.23 -11.67 5.18
CA SER A 174 -10.39 -10.64 5.79
C SER A 174 -10.91 -10.18 7.16
N GLU A 175 -10.00 -10.09 8.12
CA GLU A 175 -10.22 -9.49 9.44
C GLU A 175 -10.02 -7.96 9.41
N HIS A 176 -9.36 -7.43 8.37
CA HIS A 176 -9.15 -5.99 8.18
C HIS A 176 -10.41 -5.26 7.69
N LEU A 177 -11.39 -5.99 7.16
CA LEU A 177 -12.61 -5.44 6.57
C LEU A 177 -13.80 -5.67 7.51
N GLY A 178 -14.45 -4.59 7.92
CA GLY A 178 -15.73 -4.63 8.61
C GLY A 178 -16.87 -5.09 7.69
N ASN A 179 -17.99 -5.50 8.29
CA ASN A 179 -19.16 -5.98 7.56
C ASN A 179 -19.70 -4.95 6.56
N GLN A 180 -19.66 -3.65 6.92
CA GLN A 180 -20.07 -2.57 6.04
C GLN A 180 -19.17 -2.45 4.81
N SER A 181 -17.86 -2.56 4.98
CA SER A 181 -16.88 -2.50 3.89
C SER A 181 -17.00 -3.70 2.95
N LYS A 182 -17.19 -4.91 3.50
CA LYS A 182 -17.49 -6.11 2.71
C LYS A 182 -18.76 -5.94 1.87
N ALA A 183 -19.81 -5.36 2.46
CA ALA A 183 -21.06 -5.07 1.74
C ALA A 183 -20.89 -3.97 0.68
N PHE A 184 -20.09 -2.93 0.97
CA PHE A 184 -19.75 -1.86 0.04
C PHE A 184 -19.07 -2.42 -1.21
N TYR A 185 -18.03 -3.24 -1.05
CA TYR A 185 -17.34 -3.88 -2.17
C TYR A 185 -18.26 -4.76 -3.01
N LYS A 186 -19.09 -5.58 -2.37
CA LYS A 186 -20.05 -6.44 -3.10
C LYS A 186 -21.04 -5.61 -3.92
N THR A 187 -21.47 -4.46 -3.39
CA THR A 187 -22.39 -3.56 -4.08
C THR A 187 -21.71 -2.85 -5.25
N ALA A 188 -20.50 -2.32 -5.04
CA ALA A 188 -19.71 -1.66 -6.07
C ALA A 188 -19.40 -2.60 -7.25
N ARG A 189 -19.01 -3.86 -6.97
CA ARG A 189 -18.79 -4.87 -8.03
C ARG A 189 -20.04 -5.13 -8.85
N LYS A 190 -21.20 -5.26 -8.21
CA LYS A 190 -22.48 -5.48 -8.91
C LYS A 190 -22.87 -4.30 -9.80
N GLN A 191 -22.62 -3.08 -9.35
CA GLN A 191 -22.92 -1.87 -10.13
C GLN A 191 -22.01 -1.77 -11.37
N ASN A 192 -20.74 -2.12 -11.23
CA ASN A 192 -19.78 -2.10 -12.34
C ASN A 192 -19.98 -3.27 -13.33
N SER A 193 -20.44 -4.44 -12.87
CA SER A 193 -20.71 -5.60 -13.74
C SER A 193 -21.90 -5.38 -14.69
N CYS A 194 -22.82 -4.46 -14.37
CA CYS A 194 -23.97 -4.15 -15.23
C CYS A 194 -23.62 -3.26 -16.44
N CYS A 195 -22.36 -2.83 -16.59
CA CYS A 195 -21.90 -1.98 -17.68
C CYS A 195 -20.92 -2.67 -18.65
N GLU A 196 -20.56 -3.94 -18.42
CA GLU A 196 -19.75 -4.73 -19.37
C GLU A 196 -20.59 -5.49 -20.41
N VAL A 197 -21.93 -5.39 -20.34
CA VAL A 197 -22.84 -5.99 -21.32
C VAL A 197 -23.60 -4.87 -22.05
N MET A 198 -22.90 -4.21 -22.98
CA MET A 198 -23.52 -3.54 -24.13
C MET A 198 -22.56 -3.47 -25.30
#